data_AF-A0A927QPJ6-F1
#
_entry.id   AF-A0A927QPJ6-F1
#
_cell.length_a   1.000
_cell.length_b   1.000
_cell.length_c   1.000
_cell.angle_alpha   90.00
_cell.angle_beta   90.00
_cell.angle_gamma   90.00
#
_symmetry.space_group_name_H-M   'P 1'
#
loop_
_entity.id
_entity.type
_entity.pdbx_description
1 polymer ?
#
loop_
_entity_poly.entity_id
_entity_poly.type
_entity_poly.pdbx_seq_one_letter_code
_entity_poly.pdbx_strand_id
1 'polypeptide(L)'
;MKKIATTLLIATLVLVGCKKKEENETFASKTEKAHEKEQFANKQAISYDIVLDFGGKERLNATITTLTNSAETIIALKDGSKIITNKDKVYYSPTFENEESIRFDAYTWNYFFLFPYKLNDPGTIWNAYDNKEKDSENYLTEKLSFKSGTGDAPDDWYVVYADKKTNLIEKAAYIVSLMSGKEEAEKNPHAIQYLDYKKVDGIPVATKWVFWGWKEGQGLTDELGHATLSNIKFITVDDTTFKIGENFKTK
;
A
#
# COMPACT_ATOMS: atom_id res chain seq x y z
N MET A 1 -0.81 -31.40 79.45
CA MET A 1 -0.79 -30.20 78.58
C MET A 1 0.65 -29.89 78.17
N LYS A 2 1.03 -30.18 76.93
CA LYS A 2 2.14 -29.55 76.19
C LYS A 2 1.94 -29.91 74.73
N LYS A 3 1.45 -28.94 73.95
CA LYS A 3 1.15 -29.08 72.51
C LYS A 3 2.45 -28.98 71.73
N ILE A 4 2.71 -29.96 70.88
CA ILE A 4 3.80 -29.95 69.90
C ILE A 4 3.35 -29.02 68.76
N ALA A 5 4.13 -27.97 68.52
CA ALA A 5 3.91 -27.03 67.44
C ALA A 5 4.53 -27.60 66.16
N THR A 6 3.69 -27.89 65.16
CA THR A 6 4.13 -28.25 63.82
C THR A 6 4.19 -26.97 63.00
N THR A 7 5.41 -26.50 62.71
CA THR A 7 5.67 -25.33 61.89
C THR A 7 5.37 -25.65 60.42
N LEU A 8 4.34 -25.01 59.85
CA LEU A 8 4.00 -25.10 58.44
C LEU A 8 4.82 -24.06 57.67
N LEU A 9 5.78 -24.51 56.86
CA LEU A 9 6.57 -23.65 55.99
C LEU A 9 5.77 -23.40 54.69
N ILE A 10 5.15 -22.22 54.57
CA ILE A 10 4.47 -21.80 53.35
C ILE A 10 5.52 -21.16 52.44
N ALA A 11 5.89 -21.86 51.37
CA ALA A 11 6.70 -21.31 50.29
C ALA A 11 5.80 -20.48 49.35
N THR A 12 5.81 -19.16 49.50
CA THR A 12 5.20 -18.24 48.54
C THR A 12 6.06 -18.18 47.28
N LEU A 13 5.62 -18.86 46.22
CA LEU A 13 6.15 -18.69 44.87
C LEU A 13 5.71 -17.31 44.35
N VAL A 14 6.63 -16.34 44.34
CA VAL A 14 6.41 -15.06 43.68
C VAL A 14 6.57 -15.30 42.17
N LEU A 15 5.44 -15.50 41.48
CA LEU A 15 5.40 -15.43 40.02
C LEU A 15 5.66 -13.98 39.61
N VAL A 16 6.92 -13.65 39.36
CA VAL A 16 7.30 -12.43 38.64
C VAL A 16 6.83 -12.62 37.21
N GLY A 17 5.58 -12.23 36.96
CA GLY A 17 5.06 -12.09 35.61
C GLY A 17 5.89 -11.03 34.91
N CYS A 18 6.77 -11.45 34.01
CA CYS A 18 7.34 -10.58 33.00
C CYS A 18 6.16 -10.01 32.20
N LYS A 19 5.68 -8.82 32.58
CA LYS A 19 4.98 -7.95 31.64
C LYS A 19 5.96 -7.75 30.49
N LYS A 20 5.70 -8.39 29.35
CA LYS A 20 6.31 -7.99 28.07
C LYS A 20 6.16 -6.48 28.03
N LYS A 21 7.30 -5.78 28.03
CA LYS A 21 7.35 -4.34 27.82
C LYS A 21 6.63 -4.14 26.47
N GLU A 22 5.44 -3.53 26.47
CA GLU A 22 4.82 -3.08 25.24
C GLU A 22 5.84 -2.15 24.59
N GLU A 23 6.53 -2.65 23.57
CA GLU A 23 7.23 -1.81 22.64
C GLU A 23 6.17 -0.88 22.06
N ASN A 24 6.38 0.44 22.15
CA ASN A 24 5.48 1.39 21.52
C ASN A 24 5.52 1.13 20.01
N GLU A 25 4.58 0.33 19.51
CA GLU A 25 4.46 0.04 18.08
C GLU A 25 4.35 1.38 17.31
N THR A 26 5.19 1.56 16.30
CA THR A 26 5.18 2.74 15.43
C THR A 26 3.89 2.81 14.60
N PHE A 27 3.56 3.98 14.05
CA PHE A 27 2.44 4.14 13.13
C PHE A 27 2.49 3.12 11.99
N ALA A 28 3.63 3.02 11.29
CA ALA A 28 3.81 2.09 10.19
C ALA A 28 3.61 0.63 10.62
N SER A 29 4.16 0.21 11.77
CA SER A 29 4.01 -1.17 12.26
C SER A 29 2.55 -1.51 12.61
N LYS A 30 1.83 -0.58 13.26
CA LYS A 30 0.41 -0.75 13.58
C LYS A 30 -0.43 -0.90 12.32
N THR A 31 -0.18 -0.03 11.35
CA THR A 31 -0.91 -0.01 10.08
C THR A 31 -0.63 -1.27 9.26
N GLU A 32 0.63 -1.66 9.06
CA GLU A 32 1.00 -2.89 8.33
C GLU A 32 0.40 -4.15 8.97
N LYS A 33 0.38 -4.20 10.30
CA LYS A 33 -0.24 -5.29 11.06
C LYS A 33 -1.75 -5.34 10.82
N ALA A 34 -2.43 -4.19 10.82
CA ALA A 34 -3.87 -4.13 10.53
C ALA A 34 -4.20 -4.57 9.10
N HIS A 35 -3.29 -4.33 8.15
CA HIS A 35 -3.40 -4.85 6.78
C HIS A 35 -2.99 -6.32 6.64
N GLU A 36 -2.65 -7.01 7.74
CA GLU A 36 -2.22 -8.41 7.70
C GLU A 36 -0.97 -8.64 6.82
N LYS A 37 -0.02 -7.69 6.83
CA LYS A 37 1.20 -7.74 5.98
C LYS A 37 1.95 -9.06 6.04
N GLU A 38 2.08 -9.68 7.21
CA GLU A 38 2.76 -10.97 7.34
C GLU A 38 2.00 -12.09 6.59
N GLN A 39 0.67 -12.12 6.69
CA GLN A 39 -0.14 -13.09 5.94
C GLN A 39 -0.07 -12.82 4.44
N PHE A 40 -0.08 -11.55 4.03
CA PHE A 40 0.08 -11.14 2.64
C PHE A 40 1.43 -11.60 2.08
N ALA A 41 2.53 -11.35 2.80
CA ALA A 41 3.88 -11.74 2.38
C ALA A 41 4.09 -13.26 2.28
N ASN A 42 3.29 -14.06 3.00
CA ASN A 42 3.32 -15.53 2.91
C ASN A 42 2.60 -16.09 1.68
N LYS A 43 1.85 -15.27 0.94
CA LYS A 43 1.23 -15.66 -0.34
C LYS A 43 2.22 -15.41 -1.47
N GLN A 44 2.19 -16.21 -2.52
CA GLN A 44 3.14 -16.07 -3.63
C GLN A 44 2.79 -14.86 -4.52
N ALA A 45 1.54 -14.80 -4.98
CA ALA A 45 1.04 -13.72 -5.84
C ALA A 45 -0.42 -13.42 -5.55
N ILE A 46 -0.86 -12.25 -6.00
CA ILE A 46 -2.26 -11.82 -5.98
C ILE A 46 -2.65 -11.37 -7.38
N SER A 47 -3.88 -11.73 -7.78
CA SER A 47 -4.49 -11.36 -9.05
C SER A 47 -5.81 -10.67 -8.80
N TYR A 48 -6.08 -9.59 -9.52
CA TYR A 48 -7.32 -8.83 -9.42
C TYR A 48 -7.61 -8.08 -10.73
N ASP A 49 -8.89 -7.88 -11.00
CA ASP A 49 -9.34 -6.99 -12.06
C ASP A 49 -9.47 -5.57 -11.52
N ILE A 50 -9.06 -4.60 -12.32
CA ILE A 50 -9.20 -3.17 -12.03
C ILE A 50 -9.89 -2.47 -13.20
N VAL A 51 -10.87 -1.63 -12.88
CA VAL A 51 -11.44 -0.63 -13.78
C VAL A 51 -11.21 0.72 -13.13
N LEU A 52 -10.48 1.60 -13.82
CA LEU A 52 -10.03 2.89 -13.33
C LEU A 52 -10.43 3.98 -14.32
N ASP A 53 -11.15 4.97 -13.81
CA ASP A 53 -11.46 6.22 -14.50
C ASP A 53 -10.70 7.37 -13.84
N PHE A 54 -10.09 8.24 -14.64
CA PHE A 54 -9.39 9.42 -14.14
C PHE A 54 -9.54 10.57 -15.13
N GLY A 55 -9.89 11.77 -14.64
CA GLY A 55 -10.14 12.92 -15.48
C GLY A 55 -11.33 12.73 -16.45
N GLY A 56 -12.31 11.91 -16.06
CA GLY A 56 -13.51 11.63 -16.85
C GLY A 56 -13.30 10.68 -18.04
N LYS A 57 -12.20 9.90 -18.06
CA LYS A 57 -11.92 8.89 -19.09
C LYS A 57 -11.41 7.60 -18.46
N GLU A 58 -11.71 6.48 -19.12
CA GLU A 58 -11.12 5.18 -18.75
C GLU A 58 -9.60 5.27 -18.91
N ARG A 59 -8.90 5.07 -17.79
CA ARG A 59 -7.44 5.14 -17.70
C ARG A 59 -6.80 3.76 -17.71
N LEU A 60 -7.48 2.77 -17.13
CA LEU A 60 -7.04 1.37 -17.09
C LEU A 60 -8.24 0.42 -16.92
N ASN A 61 -8.31 -0.60 -17.76
CA ASN A 61 -9.23 -1.73 -17.61
C ASN A 61 -8.46 -3.02 -17.87
N ALA A 62 -8.04 -3.68 -16.79
CA ALA A 62 -7.03 -4.73 -16.86
C ALA A 62 -7.18 -5.77 -15.75
N THR A 63 -6.58 -6.93 -15.97
CA THR A 63 -6.25 -7.88 -14.90
C THR A 63 -4.80 -7.66 -14.51
N ILE A 64 -4.56 -7.33 -13.24
CA ILE A 64 -3.23 -7.21 -12.65
C ILE A 64 -2.91 -8.51 -11.91
N THR A 65 -1.73 -9.06 -12.13
CA THR A 65 -1.15 -10.12 -11.30
C THR A 65 0.22 -9.68 -10.84
N THR A 66 0.47 -9.68 -9.53
CA THR A 66 1.74 -9.23 -8.95
C THR A 66 2.23 -10.21 -7.89
N LEU A 67 3.55 -10.41 -7.82
CA LEU A 67 4.16 -11.08 -6.68
C LEU A 67 3.97 -10.21 -5.44
N THR A 68 3.70 -10.83 -4.30
CA THR A 68 3.46 -10.10 -3.03
C THR A 68 4.71 -9.36 -2.54
N ASN A 69 5.89 -9.79 -2.96
CA ASN A 69 7.16 -9.10 -2.76
C ASN A 69 7.42 -7.97 -3.78
N SER A 70 6.47 -7.67 -4.66
CA SER A 70 6.53 -6.65 -5.72
C SER A 70 7.59 -6.84 -6.80
N ALA A 71 8.29 -7.98 -6.85
CA ALA A 71 9.41 -8.18 -7.78
C ALA A 71 8.98 -8.29 -9.25
N GLU A 72 7.79 -8.82 -9.51
CA GLU A 72 7.24 -8.97 -10.85
C GLU A 72 5.75 -8.67 -10.88
N THR A 73 5.30 -8.01 -11.94
CA THR A 73 3.89 -7.69 -12.18
C THR A 73 3.57 -7.87 -13.66
N ILE A 74 2.37 -8.35 -13.96
CA ILE A 74 1.78 -8.30 -15.29
C ILE A 74 0.45 -7.56 -15.22
N ILE A 75 0.29 -6.59 -16.10
CA ILE A 75 -0.95 -5.85 -16.36
C ILE A 75 -1.44 -6.31 -17.73
N ALA A 76 -2.50 -7.11 -17.76
CA ALA A 76 -3.10 -7.61 -18.99
C ALA A 76 -4.38 -6.81 -19.31
N LEU A 77 -4.34 -6.01 -20.37
CA LEU A 77 -5.47 -5.20 -20.81
C LEU A 77 -6.50 -6.07 -21.55
N LYS A 78 -7.73 -5.56 -21.68
CA LYS A 78 -8.84 -6.27 -22.35
C LYS A 78 -8.60 -6.55 -23.83
N ASP A 79 -7.80 -5.74 -24.51
CA ASP A 79 -7.41 -5.94 -25.90
C ASP A 79 -6.32 -7.02 -26.09
N GLY A 80 -5.84 -7.62 -24.99
CA GLY A 80 -4.79 -8.64 -24.98
C GLY A 80 -3.38 -8.09 -24.90
N SER A 81 -3.19 -6.77 -24.98
CA SER A 81 -1.90 -6.14 -24.75
C SER A 81 -1.48 -6.27 -23.28
N LYS A 82 -0.17 -6.30 -23.05
CA LYS A 82 0.42 -6.54 -21.73
C LYS A 82 1.54 -5.58 -21.44
N ILE A 83 1.62 -5.16 -20.18
CA ILE A 83 2.80 -4.55 -19.55
C ILE A 83 3.30 -5.52 -18.49
N ILE A 84 4.60 -5.82 -18.49
CA ILE A 84 5.25 -6.71 -17.52
C ILE A 84 6.39 -5.94 -16.87
N THR A 85 6.43 -5.92 -15.54
CA THR A 85 7.59 -5.45 -14.78
C THR A 85 8.39 -6.63 -14.27
N ASN A 86 9.70 -6.54 -14.39
CA ASN A 86 10.64 -7.42 -13.71
C ASN A 86 11.68 -6.53 -13.04
N LYS A 87 11.55 -6.39 -11.71
CA LYS A 87 12.29 -5.45 -10.89
C LYS A 87 12.18 -4.02 -11.41
N ASP A 88 13.24 -3.49 -12.00
CA ASP A 88 13.39 -2.12 -12.49
C ASP A 88 13.07 -1.96 -13.99
N LYS A 89 12.92 -3.08 -14.71
CA LYS A 89 12.67 -3.12 -16.15
C LYS A 89 11.19 -3.25 -16.48
N VAL A 90 10.76 -2.53 -17.50
CA VAL A 90 9.40 -2.58 -18.02
C VAL A 90 9.41 -3.16 -19.44
N TYR A 91 8.61 -4.19 -19.66
CA TYR A 91 8.38 -4.81 -20.96
C TYR A 91 6.94 -4.61 -21.39
N TYR A 92 6.68 -4.37 -22.66
CA TYR A 92 5.31 -4.09 -23.13
C TYR A 92 5.07 -4.57 -24.55
N SER A 93 3.82 -4.90 -24.85
CA SER A 93 3.37 -5.24 -26.20
C SER A 93 3.61 -4.08 -27.19
N PRO A 94 3.93 -4.33 -28.47
CA PRO A 94 4.25 -3.26 -29.41
C PRO A 94 3.04 -2.41 -29.83
N THR A 95 1.83 -2.76 -29.39
CA THR A 95 0.55 -2.15 -29.79
C THR A 95 0.18 -0.88 -29.03
N PHE A 96 0.93 -0.50 -27.99
CA PHE A 96 0.67 0.75 -27.26
C PHE A 96 1.03 1.96 -28.12
N GLU A 97 0.07 2.87 -28.30
CA GLU A 97 0.26 4.11 -29.06
C GLU A 97 1.09 5.15 -28.29
N ASN A 98 0.92 5.23 -26.97
CA ASN A 98 1.62 6.19 -26.12
C ASN A 98 2.64 5.50 -25.19
N GLU A 99 3.87 5.37 -25.67
CA GLU A 99 4.97 4.75 -24.92
C GLU A 99 5.50 5.60 -23.76
N GLU A 100 5.19 6.89 -23.71
CA GLU A 100 5.65 7.79 -22.63
C GLU A 100 5.01 7.38 -21.30
N SER A 101 3.71 7.06 -21.33
CA SER A 101 2.90 6.70 -20.17
C SER A 101 3.17 5.31 -19.59
N ILE A 102 3.82 4.41 -20.34
CA ILE A 102 3.93 2.98 -19.99
C ILE A 102 4.67 2.77 -18.67
N ARG A 103 5.79 3.48 -18.44
CA ARG A 103 6.55 3.32 -17.18
C ARG A 103 5.72 3.77 -15.98
N PHE A 104 4.97 4.85 -16.13
CA PHE A 104 4.06 5.32 -15.09
C PHE A 104 2.98 4.27 -14.80
N ASP A 105 2.30 3.76 -15.84
CA ASP A 105 1.25 2.76 -15.67
C ASP A 105 1.73 1.43 -15.11
N ALA A 106 2.96 1.05 -15.45
CA ALA A 106 3.58 -0.18 -14.99
C ALA A 106 3.74 -0.24 -13.46
N TYR A 107 3.92 0.92 -12.81
CA TYR A 107 4.24 0.98 -11.38
C TYR A 107 3.14 1.64 -10.55
N THR A 108 2.53 2.73 -11.01
CA THR A 108 1.68 3.59 -10.14
C THR A 108 0.45 2.87 -9.59
N TRP A 109 -0.34 2.23 -10.44
CA TRP A 109 -1.61 1.63 -10.00
C TRP A 109 -1.41 0.41 -9.10
N ASN A 110 -0.41 -0.42 -9.41
CA ASN A 110 -0.03 -1.54 -8.56
C ASN A 110 0.65 -1.05 -7.26
N TYR A 111 1.40 0.05 -7.30
CA TYR A 111 1.94 0.67 -6.09
C TYR A 111 0.84 1.11 -5.13
N PHE A 112 -0.23 1.75 -5.61
CA PHE A 112 -1.37 2.10 -4.75
C PHE A 112 -2.07 0.89 -4.13
N PHE A 113 -2.12 -0.24 -4.83
CA PHE A 113 -2.60 -1.51 -4.27
C PHE A 113 -1.67 -2.02 -3.16
N LEU A 114 -0.36 -2.01 -3.40
CA LEU A 114 0.65 -2.54 -2.50
C LEU A 114 1.05 -1.59 -1.37
N PHE A 115 0.66 -0.32 -1.45
CA PHE A 115 1.06 0.74 -0.52
C PHE A 115 0.91 0.36 0.97
N PRO A 116 -0.19 -0.27 1.42
CA PRO A 116 -0.34 -0.63 2.83
C PRO A 116 0.68 -1.63 3.35
N TYR A 117 1.36 -2.36 2.45
CA TYR A 117 2.35 -3.39 2.78
C TYR A 117 3.79 -2.90 2.67
N LYS A 118 4.00 -1.65 2.25
CA LYS A 118 5.33 -1.07 1.93
C LYS A 118 5.75 0.05 2.89
N LEU A 119 5.00 0.27 3.98
CA LEU A 119 5.20 1.41 4.89
C LEU A 119 6.55 1.36 5.63
N ASN A 120 7.12 0.17 5.83
CA ASN A 120 8.44 -0.05 6.41
C ASN A 120 9.47 -0.57 5.39
N ASP A 121 9.27 -0.37 4.08
CA ASP A 121 10.26 -0.76 3.09
C ASP A 121 11.59 0.02 3.31
N PRO A 122 12.76 -0.57 2.99
CA PRO A 122 14.03 0.12 3.15
C PRO A 122 14.04 1.48 2.42
N GLY A 123 14.35 2.54 3.18
CA GLY A 123 14.41 3.90 2.64
C GLY A 123 13.25 4.81 3.07
N THR A 124 12.18 4.26 3.65
CA THR A 124 11.08 5.06 4.23
C THR A 124 11.52 5.88 5.43
N ILE A 125 11.03 7.10 5.55
CA ILE A 125 11.25 8.01 6.67
C ILE A 125 9.88 8.52 7.14
N TRP A 126 9.55 8.24 8.40
CA TRP A 126 8.30 8.68 9.02
C TRP A 126 8.54 9.89 9.92
N ASN A 127 7.68 10.89 9.78
CA ASN A 127 7.67 12.10 10.59
C ASN A 127 6.27 12.38 11.11
N ALA A 128 6.17 12.96 12.30
CA ALA A 128 4.91 13.44 12.83
C ALA A 128 4.27 14.45 11.87
N TYR A 129 2.95 14.39 11.74
CA TYR A 129 2.16 15.32 10.94
C TYR A 129 1.02 15.89 11.78
N ASP A 130 0.92 17.21 11.86
CA ASP A 130 -0.13 17.91 12.59
C ASP A 130 -1.38 18.01 11.71
N ASN A 131 -2.24 17.00 11.78
CA ASN A 131 -3.48 16.94 11.01
C ASN A 131 -4.50 17.96 11.53
N LYS A 132 -4.71 19.03 10.75
CA LYS A 132 -5.67 20.12 11.04
C LYS A 132 -7.01 19.98 10.31
N GLU A 133 -7.22 18.88 9.60
CA GLU A 133 -8.48 18.61 8.91
C GLU A 133 -9.63 18.47 9.91
N LYS A 134 -10.85 18.77 9.46
CA LYS A 134 -12.06 18.76 10.30
C LYS A 134 -12.33 17.39 10.93
N ASP A 135 -11.92 16.32 10.26
CA ASP A 135 -12.10 14.92 10.64
C ASP A 135 -10.86 14.31 11.30
N SER A 136 -9.85 15.12 11.67
CA SER A 136 -8.58 14.66 12.25
C SER A 136 -8.72 13.78 13.50
N GLU A 137 -9.80 13.95 14.26
CA GLU A 137 -10.08 13.11 15.43
C GLU A 137 -10.28 11.63 15.09
N ASN A 138 -10.61 11.30 13.83
CA ASN A 138 -10.83 9.92 13.37
C ASN A 138 -9.54 9.20 12.96
N TYR A 139 -8.42 9.92 12.75
CA TYR A 139 -7.23 9.33 12.13
C TYR A 139 -5.96 9.42 12.98
N LEU A 140 -5.17 8.35 12.92
CA LEU A 140 -3.72 8.45 13.12
C LEU A 140 -3.12 8.99 11.82
N THR A 141 -2.25 9.99 11.91
CA THR A 141 -1.69 10.65 10.73
C THR A 141 -0.20 10.88 10.88
N GLU A 142 0.56 10.42 9.90
CA GLU A 142 2.00 10.69 9.80
C GLU A 142 2.39 10.97 8.34
N LYS A 143 3.52 11.67 8.17
CA LYS A 143 4.09 11.98 6.86
C LYS A 143 5.22 11.01 6.55
N LEU A 144 5.11 10.35 5.41
CA LEU A 144 6.11 9.48 4.82
C LEU A 144 6.88 10.23 3.74
N SER A 145 8.21 10.15 3.79
CA SER A 145 9.12 10.55 2.71
C SER A 145 10.18 9.47 2.52
N PHE A 146 11.08 9.66 1.55
CA PHE A 146 12.08 8.64 1.21
C PHE A 146 13.50 9.19 1.25
N LYS A 147 14.46 8.30 1.53
CA LYS A 147 15.89 8.60 1.37
C LYS A 147 16.21 8.74 -0.12
N SER A 148 17.17 9.61 -0.45
CA SER A 148 17.71 9.71 -1.82
C SER A 148 18.13 8.33 -2.34
N GLY A 149 17.78 8.03 -3.60
CA GLY A 149 18.02 6.74 -4.24
C GLY A 149 17.01 5.64 -3.92
N THR A 150 15.94 5.94 -3.18
CA THR A 150 14.85 4.99 -2.92
C THR A 150 13.84 5.01 -4.06
N GLY A 151 13.78 3.93 -4.84
CA GLY A 151 12.84 3.79 -5.95
C GLY A 151 13.07 4.83 -7.07
N ASP A 152 12.07 4.96 -7.95
CA ASP A 152 12.13 5.84 -9.13
C ASP A 152 11.89 7.32 -8.79
N ALA A 153 11.19 7.61 -7.70
CA ALA A 153 10.76 8.96 -7.32
C ALA A 153 10.99 9.23 -5.82
N PRO A 154 12.26 9.28 -5.36
CA PRO A 154 12.58 9.51 -3.94
C PRO A 154 12.13 10.88 -3.41
N ASP A 155 11.77 11.81 -4.29
CA ASP A 155 11.27 13.14 -3.95
C ASP A 155 9.76 13.17 -3.65
N ASP A 156 9.05 12.06 -3.88
CA ASP A 156 7.66 11.91 -3.50
C ASP A 156 7.49 11.94 -1.97
N TRP A 157 6.30 12.32 -1.53
CA TRP A 157 5.89 12.16 -0.14
C TRP A 157 4.43 11.74 -0.07
N TYR A 158 4.08 11.16 1.08
CA TYR A 158 2.72 10.81 1.44
C TYR A 158 2.36 11.38 2.80
N VAL A 159 1.12 11.86 2.97
CA VAL A 159 0.52 12.00 4.30
C VAL A 159 -0.50 10.88 4.43
N VAL A 160 -0.28 9.97 5.37
CA VAL A 160 -1.05 8.72 5.48
C VAL A 160 -2.00 8.81 6.67
N TYR A 161 -3.27 8.52 6.42
CA TYR A 161 -4.35 8.61 7.38
C TYR A 161 -4.89 7.21 7.62
N ALA A 162 -4.60 6.66 8.79
CA ALA A 162 -5.15 5.38 9.24
C ALA A 162 -6.33 5.62 10.19
N ASP A 163 -7.46 4.94 9.96
CA ASP A 163 -8.61 5.00 10.85
C ASP A 163 -8.20 4.54 12.27
N LYS A 164 -8.50 5.34 13.30
CA LYS A 164 -8.06 5.05 14.69
C LYS A 164 -8.65 3.76 15.26
N LYS A 165 -9.78 3.29 14.74
CA LYS A 165 -10.47 2.11 15.27
C LYS A 165 -9.88 0.83 14.71
N THR A 166 -9.50 0.83 13.44
CA THR A 166 -9.07 -0.35 12.69
C THR A 166 -7.58 -0.34 12.37
N ASN A 167 -6.94 0.83 12.38
CA ASN A 167 -5.62 1.11 11.83
C ASN A 167 -5.48 0.77 10.33
N LEU A 168 -6.58 0.55 9.60
CA LEU A 168 -6.54 0.45 8.14
C LEU A 168 -6.33 1.85 7.55
N ILE A 169 -5.62 1.92 6.42
CA ILE A 169 -5.40 3.18 5.72
C ILE A 169 -6.74 3.54 5.09
N GLU A 170 -7.26 4.73 5.40
CA GLU A 170 -8.47 5.22 4.75
C GLU A 170 -8.12 6.17 3.62
N LYS A 171 -7.11 7.01 3.78
CA LYS A 171 -6.64 7.90 2.72
C LYS A 171 -5.14 8.14 2.82
N ALA A 172 -4.53 8.47 1.68
CA ALA A 172 -3.17 8.96 1.59
C ALA A 172 -3.12 10.13 0.63
N ALA A 173 -2.72 11.31 1.12
CA ALA A 173 -2.35 12.43 0.26
C ALA A 173 -0.96 12.20 -0.29
N TYR A 174 -0.70 12.61 -1.53
CA TYR A 174 0.57 12.36 -2.21
C TYR A 174 0.87 13.40 -3.28
N ILE A 175 2.14 13.44 -3.67
CA ILE A 175 2.61 14.06 -4.91
C ILE A 175 3.23 13.00 -5.81
N VAL A 176 3.28 13.29 -7.11
CA VAL A 176 4.02 12.49 -8.09
C VAL A 176 5.05 13.40 -8.75
N SER A 177 6.31 13.26 -8.36
CA SER A 177 7.41 14.12 -8.81
C SER A 177 8.09 13.62 -10.09
N LEU A 178 7.91 12.34 -10.47
CA LEU A 178 8.63 11.72 -11.59
C LEU A 178 8.48 12.47 -12.93
N MET A 179 7.32 13.10 -13.16
CA MET A 179 7.03 13.78 -14.43
C MET A 179 7.42 15.26 -14.45
N SER A 180 7.27 15.97 -13.32
CA SER A 180 7.34 17.43 -13.27
C SER A 180 8.37 17.98 -12.28
N GLY A 181 9.03 17.10 -11.52
CA GLY A 181 9.83 17.48 -10.36
C GLY A 181 8.96 17.84 -9.14
N LYS A 182 9.62 17.90 -7.99
CA LYS A 182 8.96 18.08 -6.68
C LYS A 182 8.21 19.40 -6.56
N GLU A 183 8.87 20.53 -6.88
CA GLU A 183 8.29 21.87 -6.70
C GLU A 183 6.99 22.05 -7.49
N GLU A 184 6.91 21.49 -8.70
CA GLU A 184 5.69 21.55 -9.51
C GLU A 184 4.62 20.59 -8.97
N ALA A 185 5.01 19.38 -8.56
CA ALA A 185 4.08 18.41 -8.02
C ALA A 185 3.42 18.88 -6.70
N GLU A 186 4.15 19.63 -5.87
CA GLU A 186 3.64 20.21 -4.63
C GLU A 186 2.61 21.32 -4.82
N LYS A 187 2.47 21.88 -6.04
CA LYS A 187 1.41 22.87 -6.33
C LYS A 187 0.02 22.23 -6.42
N ASN A 188 -0.05 20.94 -6.77
CA ASN A 188 -1.30 20.21 -6.98
C ASN A 188 -1.23 18.80 -6.38
N PRO A 189 -1.11 18.67 -5.05
CA PRO A 189 -1.14 17.37 -4.40
C PRO A 189 -2.51 16.71 -4.57
N HIS A 190 -2.50 15.40 -4.71
CA HIS A 190 -3.70 14.58 -4.82
C HIS A 190 -3.84 13.72 -3.57
N ALA A 191 -4.94 12.97 -3.48
CA ALA A 191 -5.11 11.92 -2.50
C ALA A 191 -5.81 10.71 -3.11
N ILE A 192 -5.50 9.54 -2.57
CA ILE A 192 -6.26 8.31 -2.79
C ILE A 192 -7.01 8.00 -1.50
N GLN A 193 -8.29 7.67 -1.62
CA GLN A 193 -9.12 7.14 -0.55
C GLN A 193 -9.43 5.67 -0.82
N TYR A 194 -9.23 4.82 0.18
CA TYR A 194 -9.45 3.38 0.16
C TYR A 194 -10.77 3.07 0.86
N LEU A 195 -11.72 2.51 0.09
CA LEU A 195 -13.08 2.23 0.52
C LEU A 195 -13.44 0.76 0.32
N ASP A 196 -14.52 0.35 0.96
CA ASP A 196 -15.14 -0.96 0.81
C ASP A 196 -14.14 -2.12 1.02
N TYR A 197 -13.45 -2.11 2.16
CA TYR A 197 -12.57 -3.18 2.57
C TYR A 197 -13.31 -4.52 2.68
N LYS A 198 -12.79 -5.54 1.99
CA LYS A 198 -13.26 -6.92 2.06
C LYS A 198 -12.11 -7.84 2.44
N LYS A 199 -12.41 -8.91 3.18
CA LYS A 199 -11.42 -9.95 3.48
C LYS A 199 -11.28 -10.90 2.30
N VAL A 200 -10.07 -11.08 1.81
CA VAL A 200 -9.67 -12.12 0.86
C VAL A 200 -8.66 -13.00 1.57
N ASP A 201 -8.97 -14.28 1.78
CA ASP A 201 -8.16 -15.19 2.61
C ASP A 201 -7.81 -14.60 4.00
N GLY A 202 -8.70 -13.81 4.59
CA GLY A 202 -8.48 -13.15 5.88
C GLY A 202 -7.78 -11.79 5.80
N ILE A 203 -7.15 -11.45 4.67
CA ILE A 203 -6.41 -10.20 4.46
C ILE A 203 -7.38 -9.10 3.98
N PRO A 204 -7.42 -7.93 4.63
CA PRO A 204 -8.29 -6.83 4.22
C PRO A 204 -7.76 -6.15 2.94
N VAL A 205 -8.61 -6.03 1.93
CA VAL A 205 -8.30 -5.37 0.65
C VAL A 205 -9.40 -4.37 0.32
N ALA A 206 -9.03 -3.12 0.05
CA ALA A 206 -9.95 -2.10 -0.41
C ALA A 206 -10.41 -2.42 -1.84
N THR A 207 -11.74 -2.47 -2.04
CA THR A 207 -12.32 -2.82 -3.34
C THR A 207 -12.80 -1.63 -4.15
N LYS A 208 -12.76 -0.44 -3.55
CA LYS A 208 -13.05 0.83 -4.21
C LYS A 208 -11.99 1.87 -3.85
N TRP A 209 -11.50 2.59 -4.84
CA TRP A 209 -10.63 3.75 -4.65
C TRP A 209 -11.31 4.99 -5.19
N VAL A 210 -11.09 6.13 -4.54
CA VAL A 210 -11.46 7.44 -5.08
C VAL A 210 -10.24 8.34 -5.03
N PHE A 211 -9.97 9.01 -6.13
CA PHE A 211 -8.89 9.97 -6.27
C PHE A 211 -9.44 11.37 -6.11
N TRP A 212 -8.73 12.20 -5.35
CA TRP A 212 -9.16 13.53 -4.98
C TRP A 212 -8.04 14.54 -5.20
N GLY A 213 -8.41 15.80 -5.41
CA GLY A 213 -7.51 16.90 -5.03
C GLY A 213 -7.31 16.91 -3.52
N TRP A 214 -6.17 17.41 -3.06
CA TRP A 214 -5.90 17.55 -1.63
C TRP A 214 -5.36 18.94 -1.30
N LYS A 215 -5.74 19.48 -0.15
CA LYS A 215 -5.22 20.75 0.37
C LYS A 215 -4.87 20.61 1.84
N GLU A 216 -3.66 21.04 2.20
CA GLU A 216 -3.21 21.02 3.60
C GLU A 216 -4.18 21.76 4.52
N GLY A 217 -4.54 21.11 5.64
CA GLY A 217 -5.50 21.60 6.62
C GLY A 217 -6.97 21.52 6.21
N GLN A 218 -7.28 21.35 4.92
CA GLN A 218 -8.65 21.16 4.42
C GLN A 218 -8.98 19.68 4.18
N GLY A 219 -8.02 18.92 3.64
CA GLY A 219 -8.19 17.52 3.26
C GLY A 219 -8.61 17.33 1.82
N LEU A 220 -9.47 16.33 1.59
CA LEU A 220 -9.98 15.96 0.27
C LEU A 220 -10.81 17.11 -0.33
N THR A 221 -10.64 17.41 -1.62
CA THR A 221 -11.39 18.44 -2.34
C THR A 221 -12.25 17.86 -3.46
N ASP A 222 -11.88 18.10 -4.72
CA ASP A 222 -12.64 17.69 -5.89
C ASP A 222 -12.30 16.24 -6.26
N GLU A 223 -13.32 15.46 -6.64
CA GLU A 223 -13.09 14.11 -7.16
C GLU A 223 -12.41 14.20 -8.53
N LEU A 224 -11.29 13.47 -8.68
CA LEU A 224 -10.49 13.41 -9.90
C LEU A 224 -10.71 12.10 -10.67
N GLY A 225 -11.15 11.05 -9.98
CA GLY A 225 -11.33 9.72 -10.55
C GLY A 225 -11.66 8.67 -9.51
N HIS A 226 -11.88 7.44 -9.96
CA HIS A 226 -12.16 6.32 -9.08
C HIS A 226 -11.72 4.99 -9.72
N ALA A 227 -11.50 3.98 -8.88
CA ALA A 227 -11.25 2.62 -9.32
C ALA A 227 -12.14 1.62 -8.60
N THR A 228 -12.53 0.56 -9.29
CA THR A 228 -13.16 -0.63 -8.68
C THR A 228 -12.26 -1.83 -8.89
N LEU A 229 -12.03 -2.58 -7.83
CA LEU A 229 -11.29 -3.84 -7.85
C LEU A 229 -12.24 -5.02 -7.65
N SER A 230 -12.06 -6.06 -8.46
CA SER A 230 -12.89 -7.26 -8.42
C SER A 230 -12.09 -8.53 -8.72
N ASN A 231 -12.69 -9.70 -8.53
CA ASN A 231 -12.06 -11.00 -8.77
C ASN A 231 -10.71 -11.19 -8.06
N ILE A 232 -10.57 -10.56 -6.88
CA ILE A 232 -9.33 -10.56 -6.10
C ILE A 232 -9.08 -11.95 -5.52
N LYS A 233 -7.92 -12.53 -5.82
CA LYS A 233 -7.53 -13.86 -5.35
C LYS A 233 -6.03 -13.98 -5.19
N PHE A 234 -5.61 -14.69 -4.14
CA PHE A 234 -4.23 -15.17 -4.05
C PHE A 234 -4.06 -16.39 -4.96
N ILE A 235 -2.93 -16.44 -5.66
CA ILE A 235 -2.63 -17.53 -6.61
C ILE A 235 -1.19 -18.00 -6.44
N THR A 236 -0.93 -19.22 -6.90
CA THR A 236 0.42 -19.68 -7.21
C THR A 236 0.77 -19.33 -8.65
N VAL A 237 2.03 -19.03 -8.91
CA VAL A 237 2.55 -18.70 -10.24
C VAL A 237 3.69 -19.64 -10.62
N ASP A 238 3.87 -19.81 -11.91
CA ASP A 238 4.95 -20.59 -12.52
C ASP A 238 5.81 -19.72 -13.44
N ASP A 239 6.87 -20.31 -13.98
CA ASP A 239 7.84 -19.64 -14.86
C ASP A 239 7.23 -19.07 -16.16
N THR A 240 5.97 -19.41 -16.48
CA THR A 240 5.27 -18.90 -17.66
C THR A 240 4.43 -17.66 -17.35
N THR A 241 4.14 -17.38 -16.07
CA THR A 241 3.21 -16.31 -15.67
C THR A 241 3.72 -14.92 -16.06
N PHE A 242 5.00 -14.64 -15.83
CA PHE A 242 5.65 -13.37 -16.17
C PHE A 242 6.53 -13.48 -17.42
N LYS A 243 6.31 -14.50 -18.26
CA LYS A 243 7.11 -14.69 -19.47
C LYS A 243 6.95 -13.51 -20.43
N ILE A 244 8.08 -12.89 -20.76
CA ILE A 244 8.16 -11.80 -21.73
C ILE A 244 7.96 -12.35 -23.14
N GLY A 245 7.10 -11.73 -23.93
CA GLY A 245 6.88 -12.11 -25.33
C GLY A 245 8.06 -11.72 -26.21
N GLU A 246 8.34 -12.51 -27.26
CA GLU A 246 9.49 -12.31 -28.14
C GLU A 246 9.51 -10.95 -28.85
N ASN A 247 8.33 -10.36 -29.07
CA ASN A 247 8.15 -9.07 -29.73
C ASN A 247 7.92 -7.91 -28.75
N PHE A 248 8.11 -8.12 -27.46
CA PHE A 248 7.91 -7.05 -26.47
C PHE A 248 9.02 -6.01 -26.60
N LYS A 249 8.63 -4.74 -26.46
CA LYS A 249 9.55 -3.61 -26.31
C LYS A 249 9.98 -3.50 -24.84
N THR A 250 11.04 -2.75 -24.57
CA THR A 250 11.59 -2.54 -23.22
C THR A 250 11.83 -1.07 -22.92
N LYS A 251 11.62 -0.66 -21.66
CA LYS A 251 11.89 0.67 -21.12
C LYS A 251 12.47 0.59 -19.70
#